data_AF-A0A7K2Q8W4-F1
#
_entry.id   AF-A0A7K2Q8W4-F1
#
_cell.length_a   1.000
_cell.length_b   1.000
_cell.length_c   1.000
_cell.angle_alpha   90.00
_cell.angle_beta   90.00
_cell.angle_gamma   90.00
#
_symmetry.space_group_name_H-M   'P 1'
#
loop_
_entity.id
_entity.type
_entity.pdbx_description
1 polymer ?
#
loop_
_entity_poly.entity_id
_entity_poly.type
_entity_poly.pdbx_seq_one_letter_code
_entity_poly.pdbx_strand_id
1 'polypeptide(L)'
;LLRSTDLTGGPTQPLVVLVNIAPRDGHWPNGVPFCYFRHGQHLVISTLSHRVLAPLANYLGLAEVQVTDVREVLEAGAAGWADLAPAEVEEMVRTQFRSLWYVPLLARWLADGRPVPAEPAPVRSLAAQDVRVAVVDNFGNCKLDRPASELPG
;
A
#
# COMPACT_ATOMS: atom_id res chain seq x y z
N LEU A 1 -12.85 8.38 16.26
CA LEU A 1 -12.68 8.25 14.80
C LEU A 1 -11.72 9.33 14.30
N LEU A 2 -10.70 8.94 13.53
CA LEU A 2 -9.77 9.86 12.86
C LEU A 2 -10.52 10.62 11.76
N ARG A 3 -11.05 11.82 12.05
CA ARG A 3 -11.70 12.71 11.05
C ARG A 3 -10.84 13.03 9.84
N SER A 4 -9.54 12.77 9.88
CA SER A 4 -8.63 12.96 8.75
C SER A 4 -8.95 12.06 7.55
N THR A 5 -9.58 10.90 7.74
CA THR A 5 -10.02 10.05 6.61
C THR A 5 -11.22 10.63 5.87
N ASP A 6 -12.08 11.39 6.55
CA ASP A 6 -13.19 12.14 5.93
C ASP A 6 -12.68 13.34 5.10
N LEU A 7 -11.43 13.76 5.34
CA LEU A 7 -10.82 14.96 4.75
C LEU A 7 -9.86 14.67 3.60
N THR A 8 -9.43 13.42 3.39
CA THR A 8 -8.53 13.07 2.29
C THR A 8 -9.20 13.05 0.92
N GLY A 9 -10.52 13.09 0.87
CA GLY A 9 -11.35 13.30 -0.31
C GLY A 9 -12.76 13.28 0.21
N GLY A 10 -13.48 14.40 0.08
CA GLY A 10 -14.89 14.43 0.45
C GLY A 10 -15.66 13.30 -0.25
N PRO A 11 -16.92 13.02 0.13
CA PRO A 11 -17.74 11.93 -0.43
C PRO A 11 -17.96 11.98 -1.96
N THR A 12 -17.33 12.92 -2.66
CA THR A 12 -17.56 13.28 -4.06
C THR A 12 -16.46 12.81 -5.02
N GLN A 13 -15.25 12.45 -4.58
CA GLN A 13 -14.18 12.02 -5.49
C GLN A 13 -13.36 10.81 -4.98
N PRO A 14 -13.33 9.69 -5.73
CA PRO A 14 -12.43 8.58 -5.47
C PRO A 14 -10.96 9.02 -5.49
N LEU A 15 -10.14 8.41 -4.63
CA LEU A 15 -8.72 8.71 -4.52
C LEU A 15 -7.90 7.48 -4.89
N VAL A 16 -6.70 7.75 -5.39
CA VAL A 16 -5.65 6.75 -5.53
C VAL A 16 -4.50 7.17 -4.63
N VAL A 17 -4.23 6.38 -3.59
CA VAL A 17 -3.17 6.64 -2.60
C VAL A 17 -2.00 5.70 -2.86
N LEU A 18 -0.80 6.26 -3.03
CA LEU A 18 0.43 5.50 -3.27
C LEU A 18 1.36 5.64 -2.07
N VAL A 19 1.62 4.54 -1.36
CA VAL A 19 2.52 4.50 -0.20
C VAL A 19 3.71 3.61 -0.51
N ASN A 20 4.88 4.20 -0.73
CA ASN A 20 6.07 3.42 -1.04
C ASN A 20 7.07 3.49 0.11
N ILE A 21 7.28 2.35 0.78
CA ILE A 21 8.42 2.11 1.66
C ILE A 21 9.15 0.90 1.10
N ALA A 22 10.24 1.13 0.38
CA ALA A 22 10.96 0.09 -0.37
C ALA A 22 12.30 -0.28 0.30
N PRO A 23 12.30 -0.93 1.49
CA PRO A 23 13.52 -1.44 2.08
C PRO A 23 14.12 -2.52 1.18
N ARG A 24 15.45 -2.58 1.17
CA ARG A 24 16.25 -3.59 0.47
C ARG A 24 17.13 -4.29 1.49
N ASP A 25 16.52 -5.13 2.30
CA ASP A 25 17.15 -5.90 3.39
C ASP A 25 17.58 -7.31 2.96
N GLY A 26 17.38 -7.67 1.69
CA GLY A 26 17.75 -8.97 1.12
C GLY A 26 16.69 -10.06 1.31
N HIS A 27 15.55 -9.78 1.95
CA HIS A 27 14.48 -10.76 2.12
C HIS A 27 13.78 -11.11 0.79
N TRP A 28 13.80 -10.18 -0.16
CA TRP A 28 13.16 -10.32 -1.47
C TRP A 28 14.15 -10.08 -2.61
N PRO A 29 14.05 -10.83 -3.73
CA PRO A 29 15.02 -10.76 -4.84
C PRO A 29 15.23 -9.34 -5.41
N ASN A 30 14.16 -8.53 -5.51
CA ASN A 30 14.26 -7.14 -5.95
C ASN A 30 13.57 -6.17 -4.97
N GLY A 31 13.65 -6.42 -3.67
CA GLY A 31 12.99 -5.61 -2.64
C GLY A 31 11.51 -5.96 -2.46
N VAL A 32 10.90 -5.40 -1.41
CA VAL A 32 9.55 -5.77 -0.97
C VAL A 32 8.49 -5.74 -2.09
N PRO A 33 7.56 -6.71 -2.15
CA PRO A 33 6.44 -6.69 -3.08
C PRO A 33 5.53 -5.47 -2.90
N PHE A 34 4.72 -5.19 -3.93
CA PHE A 34 3.62 -4.24 -3.82
C PHE A 34 2.31 -4.97 -3.55
N CYS A 35 1.39 -4.27 -2.91
CA CYS A 35 0.06 -4.75 -2.61
C CYS A 35 -0.95 -3.62 -2.78
N TYR A 36 -2.23 -3.97 -2.90
CA TYR A 36 -3.31 -3.01 -2.97
C TYR A 36 -4.56 -3.49 -2.22
N PHE A 37 -5.42 -2.54 -1.86
CA PHE A 37 -6.76 -2.80 -1.36
C PHE A 37 -7.67 -1.61 -1.66
N ARG A 38 -8.99 -1.81 -1.49
CA ARG A 38 -9.97 -0.73 -1.57
C ARG A 38 -10.53 -0.44 -0.19
N HIS A 39 -10.67 0.85 0.14
CA HIS A 39 -11.41 1.30 1.31
C HIS A 39 -12.54 2.22 0.83
N GLY A 40 -13.77 1.72 0.85
CA GLY A 40 -14.88 2.35 0.12
C GLY A 40 -14.55 2.45 -1.37
N GLN A 41 -14.60 3.67 -1.92
CA GLN A 41 -14.27 3.94 -3.33
C GLN A 41 -12.77 4.25 -3.56
N HIS A 42 -11.98 4.38 -2.49
CA HIS A 42 -10.57 4.74 -2.60
C HIS A 42 -9.70 3.51 -2.87
N LEU A 43 -8.77 3.64 -3.81
CA LEU A 43 -7.74 2.65 -4.09
C LEU A 43 -6.48 3.03 -3.30
N VAL A 44 -5.95 2.08 -2.54
CA VAL A 44 -4.67 2.23 -1.84
C VAL A 44 -3.70 1.20 -2.38
N ILE A 45 -2.51 1.67 -2.79
CA ILE A 45 -1.39 0.84 -3.22
C ILE A 45 -0.24 1.10 -2.26
N SER A 46 0.32 0.03 -1.73
CA SER A 46 1.41 0.11 -0.77
C SER A 46 2.50 -0.91 -1.09
N THR A 47 3.70 -0.71 -0.57
CA THR A 47 4.60 -1.86 -0.35
C THR A 47 4.02 -2.78 0.72
N LEU A 48 4.30 -4.09 0.60
CA LEU A 48 3.88 -5.11 1.57
C LEU A 48 4.71 -4.98 2.86
N SER A 49 4.37 -3.98 3.67
CA SER A 49 5.09 -3.61 4.88
C SER A 49 4.18 -3.69 6.08
N HIS A 50 4.53 -4.55 7.04
CA HIS A 50 3.80 -4.64 8.31
C HIS A 50 3.72 -3.29 9.04
N ARG A 51 4.76 -2.44 8.95
CA ARG A 51 4.75 -1.10 9.54
C ARG A 51 3.68 -0.18 8.95
N VAL A 52 3.33 -0.37 7.68
CA VAL A 52 2.28 0.40 7.00
C VAL A 52 0.91 -0.23 7.22
N LEU A 53 0.81 -1.56 7.09
CA LEU A 53 -0.46 -2.25 7.03
C LEU A 53 -1.08 -2.52 8.42
N ALA A 54 -0.28 -2.75 9.46
CA ALA A 54 -0.82 -3.13 10.77
C ALA A 54 -1.68 -2.03 11.44
N PRO A 55 -1.34 -0.73 11.35
CA PRO A 55 -2.25 0.33 11.79
C PRO A 55 -3.59 0.32 11.03
N LEU A 56 -3.59 -0.02 9.74
CA LEU A 56 -4.81 -0.09 8.93
C LEU A 56 -5.70 -1.27 9.37
N ALA A 57 -5.11 -2.39 9.79
CA ALA A 57 -5.87 -3.47 10.42
C ALA A 57 -6.54 -3.02 11.72
N ASN A 58 -5.80 -2.31 12.58
CA ASN A 58 -6.29 -1.85 13.87
C ASN A 58 -7.40 -0.78 13.76
N TYR A 59 -7.21 0.19 12.86
CA TYR A 59 -8.04 1.39 12.82
C TYR A 59 -9.09 1.39 11.71
N LEU A 60 -8.89 0.62 10.64
CA LEU A 60 -9.81 0.52 9.49
C LEU A 60 -10.38 -0.89 9.30
N GLY A 61 -10.00 -1.87 10.13
CA GLY A 61 -10.46 -3.25 10.01
C GLY A 61 -9.93 -3.96 8.76
N LEU A 62 -8.80 -3.51 8.19
CA LEU A 62 -8.18 -4.16 7.03
C LEU A 62 -7.71 -5.58 7.39
N ALA A 63 -8.34 -6.59 6.81
CA ALA A 63 -8.02 -8.00 7.05
C ALA A 63 -7.11 -8.62 5.99
N GLU A 64 -7.13 -8.10 4.76
CA GLU A 64 -6.46 -8.69 3.61
C GLU A 64 -6.05 -7.61 2.60
N VAL A 65 -4.95 -7.85 1.89
CA VAL A 65 -4.51 -7.08 0.72
C VAL A 65 -4.24 -8.01 -0.45
N GLN A 66 -4.26 -7.46 -1.67
CA GLN A 66 -3.91 -8.17 -2.89
C GLN A 66 -2.45 -7.87 -3.23
N VAL A 67 -1.57 -8.88 -3.17
CA VAL A 67 -0.13 -8.76 -3.43
C VAL A 67 0.14 -9.06 -4.89
N THR A 68 0.94 -8.22 -5.53
CA THR A 68 1.27 -8.36 -6.96
C THR A 68 2.72 -8.78 -7.16
N ASP A 69 2.96 -9.72 -8.08
CA ASP A 69 4.27 -9.89 -8.69
C ASP A 69 4.44 -8.91 -9.86
N VAL A 70 5.57 -8.20 -9.88
CA VAL A 70 5.82 -7.14 -10.88
C VAL A 70 5.92 -7.72 -12.29
N ARG A 71 6.56 -8.88 -12.45
CA ARG A 71 6.71 -9.52 -13.76
C ARG A 71 5.38 -10.01 -14.26
N GLU A 72 4.64 -10.74 -13.43
CA GLU A 72 3.34 -11.29 -13.80
C GLU A 72 2.36 -10.18 -14.24
N VAL A 73 2.31 -9.07 -13.51
CA VAL A 73 1.44 -7.94 -13.85
C VAL A 73 1.87 -7.26 -15.15
N LEU A 74 3.17 -7.05 -15.37
CA LEU A 74 3.67 -6.42 -16.61
C LEU A 74 3.45 -7.31 -17.83
N GLU A 75 3.68 -8.62 -17.71
CA GLU A 75 3.44 -9.59 -18.79
C GLU A 75 1.95 -9.71 -19.12
N ALA A 76 1.07 -9.74 -18.10
CA ALA A 76 -0.38 -9.71 -18.30
C ALA A 76 -0.84 -8.41 -18.99
N GLY A 77 -0.26 -7.27 -18.58
CA GLY A 77 -0.49 -5.97 -19.20
C GLY A 77 -0.10 -5.96 -20.68
N ALA A 78 1.13 -6.36 -20.99
CA ALA A 78 1.67 -6.43 -22.34
C ALA A 78 0.86 -7.35 -23.27
N ALA A 79 0.33 -8.45 -22.73
CA ALA A 79 -0.48 -9.41 -23.48
C ALA A 79 -1.93 -8.95 -23.71
N GLY A 80 -2.46 -8.04 -22.89
CA GLY A 80 -3.91 -7.81 -22.82
C GLY A 80 -4.37 -6.38 -23.08
N TRP A 81 -3.70 -5.37 -22.50
CA TRP A 81 -4.25 -4.00 -22.46
C TRP A 81 -3.22 -2.87 -22.44
N ALA A 82 -1.93 -3.18 -22.50
CA ALA A 82 -0.85 -2.20 -22.55
C ALA A 82 0.04 -2.48 -23.77
N ASP A 83 0.48 -1.41 -24.42
CA ASP A 83 1.50 -1.47 -25.47
C ASP A 83 2.87 -1.42 -24.80
N LEU A 84 3.38 -2.60 -24.43
CA LEU A 84 4.69 -2.79 -23.80
C LEU A 84 5.48 -3.82 -24.59
N ALA A 85 6.63 -3.42 -25.10
CA ALA A 85 7.55 -4.34 -25.75
C ALA A 85 8.18 -5.28 -24.70
N PRO A 86 8.56 -6.52 -25.08
CA PRO A 86 9.23 -7.45 -24.16
C PRO A 86 10.50 -6.87 -23.49
N ALA A 87 11.23 -6.00 -24.20
CA ALA A 87 12.41 -5.33 -23.67
C ALA A 87 12.07 -4.32 -22.55
N GLU A 88 10.95 -3.60 -22.67
CA GLU A 88 10.47 -2.66 -21.65
C GLU A 88 10.03 -3.41 -20.39
N VAL A 89 9.33 -4.54 -20.57
CA VAL A 89 8.97 -5.43 -19.45
C VAL A 89 10.22 -5.88 -18.69
N GLU A 90 11.24 -6.37 -19.39
CA GLU A 90 12.50 -6.79 -18.75
C GLU A 90 13.21 -5.65 -18.02
N GLU A 91 13.26 -4.46 -18.60
CA GLU A 91 13.85 -3.29 -17.97
C GLU A 91 13.12 -2.93 -16.66
N MET A 92 11.79 -2.90 -16.71
CA MET A 92 10.94 -2.56 -15.57
C MET A 92 10.95 -3.63 -14.48
N VAL A 93 11.10 -4.91 -14.81
CA VAL A 93 11.23 -5.99 -13.82
C VAL A 93 12.57 -5.88 -13.07
N ARG A 94 13.64 -5.51 -13.79
CA ARG A 94 15.01 -5.49 -13.23
C ARG A 94 15.36 -4.18 -12.54
N THR A 95 14.67 -3.08 -12.86
CA THR A 95 14.99 -1.76 -12.29
C THR A 95 14.85 -1.75 -10.77
N GLN A 96 15.67 -0.91 -10.13
CA GLN A 96 15.52 -0.63 -8.71
C GLN A 96 14.45 0.42 -8.42
N PHE A 97 14.03 1.19 -9.43
CA PHE A 97 13.06 2.27 -9.33
C PHE A 97 11.62 1.79 -9.59
N ARG A 98 11.25 0.66 -9.00
CA ARG A 98 9.93 0.03 -9.26
C ARG A 98 8.75 0.91 -8.85
N SER A 99 8.90 1.73 -7.81
CA SER A 99 7.86 2.68 -7.42
C SER A 99 7.66 3.82 -8.44
N LEU A 100 8.67 4.10 -9.27
CA LEU A 100 8.57 5.08 -10.35
C LEU A 100 7.96 4.43 -11.60
N TRP A 101 8.44 3.24 -11.98
CA TRP A 101 8.08 2.63 -13.26
C TRP A 101 6.83 1.75 -13.20
N TYR A 102 6.68 0.96 -12.13
CA TYR A 102 5.61 -0.02 -12.02
C TYR A 102 4.37 0.52 -11.29
N VAL A 103 4.54 1.18 -10.14
CA VAL A 103 3.40 1.59 -9.29
C VAL A 103 2.41 2.54 -9.99
N PRO A 104 2.83 3.53 -10.80
CA PRO A 104 1.89 4.37 -11.54
C PRO A 104 1.07 3.60 -12.59
N LEU A 105 1.68 2.61 -13.25
CA LEU A 105 0.96 1.74 -14.19
C LEU A 105 -0.03 0.84 -13.45
N LEU A 106 0.41 0.21 -12.36
CA LEU A 106 -0.46 -0.58 -11.49
C LEU A 106 -1.67 0.24 -11.03
N ALA A 107 -1.43 1.48 -10.59
CA ALA A 107 -2.47 2.41 -10.17
C ALA A 107 -3.47 2.70 -11.28
N ARG A 108 -2.98 3.00 -12.48
CA ARG A 108 -3.82 3.24 -13.65
C ARG A 108 -4.65 2.01 -14.02
N TRP A 109 -4.03 0.84 -14.08
CA TRP A 109 -4.69 -0.41 -14.48
C TRP A 109 -5.76 -0.84 -13.48
N LEU A 110 -5.50 -0.72 -12.18
CA LEU A 110 -6.50 -0.99 -11.14
C LEU A 110 -7.64 0.04 -11.13
N ALA A 111 -7.35 1.32 -11.41
CA ALA A 111 -8.37 2.35 -11.54
C ALA A 111 -9.28 2.13 -12.76
N ASP A 112 -8.71 1.64 -13.87
CA ASP A 112 -9.42 1.29 -15.09
C ASP A 112 -10.17 -0.06 -15.01
N GLY A 113 -10.06 -0.80 -13.89
CA GLY A 113 -10.69 -2.10 -13.72
C GLY A 113 -10.07 -3.20 -14.58
N ARG A 114 -8.78 -3.09 -14.93
CA ARG A 114 -8.05 -4.14 -15.64
C ARG A 114 -7.84 -5.36 -14.73
N PRO A 115 -7.78 -6.59 -15.30
CA PRO A 115 -7.63 -7.82 -14.53
C PRO A 115 -6.17 -8.02 -14.10
N VAL A 116 -5.68 -7.17 -13.21
CA VAL A 116 -4.33 -7.23 -12.65
C VAL A 116 -4.17 -8.52 -11.82
N PRO A 117 -3.23 -9.42 -12.16
CA PRO A 117 -2.98 -10.61 -11.35
C PRO A 117 -2.46 -10.23 -9.97
N ALA A 118 -3.01 -10.90 -8.95
CA ALA A 118 -2.63 -10.69 -7.56
C ALA A 118 -3.04 -11.90 -6.70
N GLU A 119 -2.32 -12.09 -5.60
CA GLU A 119 -2.61 -13.10 -4.60
C GLU A 119 -3.08 -12.46 -3.29
N PRO A 120 -4.14 -12.97 -2.65
CA PRO A 120 -4.58 -12.46 -1.36
C PRO A 120 -3.56 -12.77 -0.28
N ALA A 121 -3.25 -11.78 0.57
CA ALA A 121 -2.39 -11.92 1.72
C ALA A 121 -3.04 -11.33 2.98
N PRO A 122 -3.05 -12.06 4.12
CA PRO A 122 -3.67 -11.58 5.34
C PRO A 122 -2.87 -10.42 5.94
N VAL A 123 -3.57 -9.41 6.44
CA VAL A 123 -3.01 -8.35 7.27
C VAL A 123 -3.31 -8.65 8.73
N ARG A 124 -2.26 -8.63 9.55
CA ARG A 124 -2.38 -8.86 10.99
C ARG A 124 -2.33 -7.54 11.73
N SER A 125 -3.19 -7.43 12.74
CA SER A 125 -3.12 -6.37 13.73
C SER A 125 -1.85 -6.49 14.56
N LEU A 126 -1.41 -5.36 15.10
CA LEU A 126 -0.46 -5.39 16.21
C LEU A 126 -1.18 -5.92 17.45
N ALA A 127 -0.63 -6.94 18.09
CA ALA A 127 -1.08 -7.36 19.42
C ALA A 127 -1.02 -6.17 20.38
N ALA A 128 -1.96 -6.11 21.34
CA ALA A 128 -2.01 -5.06 22.34
C ALA A 128 -0.68 -5.03 23.12
N GLN A 129 0.13 -4.00 22.87
CA GLN A 129 1.34 -3.70 23.62
C GLN A 129 1.07 -2.51 24.56
N ASP A 130 2.00 -2.25 25.47
CA ASP A 130 2.05 -1.03 26.26
C ASP A 130 1.92 0.20 25.35
N VAL A 131 1.33 1.29 25.86
CA VAL A 131 1.18 2.56 25.11
C VAL A 131 2.56 3.09 24.70
N ARG A 132 2.70 3.50 23.43
CA ARG A 132 3.97 3.99 22.87
C ARG A 132 3.81 5.36 22.23
N VAL A 133 4.92 6.07 22.13
CA VAL A 133 5.03 7.22 21.21
C VAL A 133 5.09 6.68 19.78
N ALA A 134 4.06 6.94 18.99
CA ALA A 134 3.96 6.57 17.59
C ALA A 134 4.74 7.54 16.70
N VAL A 135 4.60 8.84 16.98
CA VAL A 135 5.18 9.93 16.18
C VAL A 135 5.62 11.05 17.11
N VAL A 136 6.80 11.60 16.87
CA VAL A 136 7.17 12.92 17.39
C VAL A 136 6.89 13.90 16.27
N ASP A 137 5.98 14.85 16.50
CA ASP A 137 5.65 15.85 15.47
C ASP A 137 6.79 16.87 15.30
N ASN A 138 6.71 17.71 14.27
CA ASN A 138 7.74 18.70 13.95
C ASN A 138 7.94 19.78 15.02
N PHE A 139 7.07 19.83 16.05
CA PHE A 139 7.20 20.73 17.21
C PHE A 139 7.78 20.01 18.44
N GLY A 140 8.10 18.72 18.34
CA GLY A 140 8.61 17.91 19.44
C GLY A 140 7.53 17.29 20.32
N ASN A 141 6.24 17.39 19.98
CA ASN A 141 5.20 16.75 20.77
C ASN A 141 5.14 15.25 20.48
N CYS A 142 5.06 14.45 21.53
CA CYS A 142 4.81 13.02 21.43
C CYS A 142 3.34 12.72 21.13
N LYS A 143 3.06 12.00 20.04
CA LYS A 143 1.75 11.45 19.70
C LYS A 143 1.74 9.97 20.04
N LEU A 144 0.71 9.53 20.74
CA LEU A 144 0.59 8.14 21.20
C LEU A 144 -0.03 7.26 20.12
N ASP A 145 0.25 5.97 20.19
CA ASP A 145 -0.30 4.93 19.32
C ASP A 145 -1.70 4.46 19.74
N ARG A 146 -2.34 5.15 20.68
CA ARG A 146 -3.69 4.86 21.18
C ARG A 146 -4.60 6.10 21.19
N PRO A 147 -5.92 5.92 21.00
CA PRO A 147 -6.90 6.97 21.23
C PRO A 147 -6.89 7.45 22.68
N ALA A 148 -7.09 8.75 22.89
CA ALA A 148 -7.15 9.34 24.23
C ALA A 148 -8.24 8.69 25.13
N SER A 149 -9.35 8.23 24.53
CA SER A 149 -10.43 7.54 25.23
C SER A 149 -10.06 6.16 25.79
N GLU A 150 -8.92 5.60 25.37
CA GLU A 150 -8.43 4.28 25.80
C GLU A 150 -7.25 4.38 26.77
N LEU A 151 -6.82 5.60 27.12
CA LEU A 151 -5.76 5.83 28.09
C LEU A 151 -6.34 5.80 29.51
N PRO A 152 -5.62 5.23 30.50
CA PRO A 152 -6.02 5.34 31.90
C PRO A 152 -6.04 6.81 32.31
N GLY A 153 -7.12 7.23 32.96
CA GLY A 153 -7.31 8.58 33.52
C GLY A 153 -6.58 8.78 34.83
#